data_AF-A0A7X7TFP1-F1
#
_entry.id   AF-A0A7X7TFP1-F1
#
_cell.length_a   1.000
_cell.length_b   1.000
_cell.length_c   1.000
_cell.angle_alpha   90.00
_cell.angle_beta   90.00
_cell.angle_gamma   90.00
#
_symmetry.space_group_name_H-M   'P 1'
#
loop_
_entity.id
_entity.type
_entity.pdbx_description
1 polymer ?
#
loop_
_entity_poly.entity_id
_entity_poly.type
_entity_poly.pdbx_seq_one_letter_code
_entity_poly.pdbx_strand_id
1 'polypeptide(L)'
;MKAKDIWLMLGLAVSFFFLFRFVWYRQENDDYAEMHRARQEMVQALQIVRGERLNRGIPIDLVTDPNQTGIIGYEYSEITSTPGELEAKRTTTNPDMAALMVSFFKELGLSRGDIVVVGSSGSFPSLYIACLSACE
;
A
#
# COMPACT_ATOMS: atom_id res chain seq x y z
N MET A 1 -15.13 45.09 16.77
CA MET A 1 -15.46 43.81 17.44
C MET A 1 -15.28 44.00 18.94
N LYS A 2 -16.28 43.70 19.76
CA LYS A 2 -16.20 43.89 21.22
C LYS A 2 -15.44 42.71 21.84
N ALA A 3 -14.78 42.91 22.98
CA ALA A 3 -14.02 41.85 23.67
C ALA A 3 -14.86 40.57 23.92
N LYS A 4 -16.15 40.72 24.20
CA LYS A 4 -17.10 39.60 24.34
C LYS A 4 -17.25 38.75 23.07
N ASP A 5 -17.15 39.36 21.89
CA ASP A 5 -17.31 38.67 20.61
C ASP A 5 -16.07 37.80 20.33
N ILE A 6 -14.89 38.25 20.77
CA ILE A 6 -13.63 37.50 20.70
C ILE A 6 -13.69 36.25 21.59
N TRP A 7 -14.14 36.40 22.84
CA TRP A 7 -14.28 35.28 23.77
C TRP A 7 -15.31 34.24 23.30
N LEU A 8 -16.42 34.70 22.70
CA LEU A 8 -17.43 33.82 22.11
C LEU A 8 -16.86 33.00 20.94
N MET A 9 -16.12 33.62 20.03
CA MET A 9 -15.48 32.91 18.91
C MET A 9 -14.43 31.91 19.39
N LEU A 10 -13.63 32.27 20.41
CA LEU A 10 -12.66 31.36 21.03
C LEU A 10 -13.34 30.13 21.64
N GLY A 11 -14.42 30.34 22.40
CA GLY A 11 -15.18 29.23 22.97
C GLY A 11 -15.76 28.30 21.90
N LEU A 12 -16.31 28.87 20.82
CA LEU A 12 -16.82 28.10 19.68
C LEU A 12 -15.72 27.31 18.98
N ALA A 13 -14.55 27.92 18.72
CA ALA A 13 -13.43 27.26 18.07
C ALA A 13 -12.89 26.08 18.90
N VAL A 14 -12.75 26.26 20.22
CA VAL A 14 -12.33 25.20 21.14
C VAL A 14 -13.37 24.08 21.17
N SER A 15 -14.65 24.42 21.23
CA SER A 15 -15.75 23.43 21.23
C SER A 15 -15.77 22.63 19.93
N PHE A 16 -15.60 23.30 18.77
CA PHE A 16 -15.48 22.64 17.47
C PHE A 16 -14.25 21.74 17.38
N PHE A 17 -13.11 22.14 17.95
CA PHE A 17 -11.90 21.31 17.97
C PHE A 17 -12.13 20.00 18.76
N PHE A 18 -12.77 20.09 19.93
CA PHE A 18 -13.09 18.90 20.72
C PHE A 18 -14.16 18.02 20.08
N LEU A 19 -15.22 18.62 19.51
CA LEU A 19 -16.23 17.91 18.72
C LEU A 19 -15.58 17.21 17.51
N PHE A 20 -14.69 17.88 16.82
CA PHE A 20 -13.95 17.31 15.70
C PHE A 20 -13.07 16.14 16.17
N ARG A 21 -12.28 16.29 17.24
CA ARG A 21 -11.50 15.16 17.80
C ARG A 21 -12.36 13.98 18.22
N PHE A 22 -13.55 14.24 18.77
CA PHE A 22 -14.45 13.19 19.23
C PHE A 22 -15.12 12.45 18.06
N VAL A 23 -15.61 13.20 17.07
CA VAL A 23 -16.23 12.64 15.85
C VAL A 23 -15.18 11.95 14.96
N TRP A 24 -13.97 12.49 14.90
CA TRP A 24 -12.84 11.95 14.14
C TRP A 24 -11.90 11.12 15.00
N TYR A 25 -12.40 10.55 16.10
CA TYR A 25 -11.68 9.52 16.82
C TYR A 25 -11.59 8.28 15.91
N ARG A 26 -10.51 8.20 15.13
CA ARG A 26 -10.15 6.96 14.43
C ARG A 26 -9.80 5.97 15.51
N GLN A 27 -10.58 4.91 15.61
CA GLN A 27 -10.13 3.71 16.28
C GLN A 27 -8.85 3.26 15.57
N GLU A 28 -7.74 3.23 16.30
CA GLU A 28 -6.52 2.61 15.79
C GLU A 28 -6.85 1.16 15.45
N ASN A 29 -6.40 0.72 14.28
CA ASN A 29 -6.52 -0.68 13.91
C ASN A 29 -5.56 -1.46 14.83
N ASP A 30 -6.07 -2.45 15.55
CA ASP A 30 -5.27 -3.28 16.46
C ASP A 30 -4.10 -3.95 15.72
N ASP A 31 -4.26 -4.19 14.41
CA ASP A 31 -3.25 -4.78 13.53
C ASP A 31 -2.33 -3.74 12.85
N TYR A 32 -2.41 -2.46 13.21
CA TYR A 32 -1.66 -1.38 12.56
C TYR A 32 -0.15 -1.64 12.53
N ALA A 33 0.41 -2.17 13.61
CA ALA A 33 1.84 -2.46 13.69
C ALA A 33 2.27 -3.53 12.66
N GLU A 34 1.48 -4.60 12.52
CA GLU A 34 1.73 -5.67 11.56
C GLU A 34 1.53 -5.18 10.12
N MET A 35 0.45 -4.45 9.87
CA MET A 35 0.19 -3.79 8.58
C MET A 35 1.34 -2.87 8.15
N HIS A 36 1.82 -2.03 9.08
CA HIS A 36 2.92 -1.12 8.81
C HIS A 36 4.21 -1.88 8.51
N ARG A 37 4.51 -2.95 9.25
CA ARG A 37 5.67 -3.81 8.99
C ARG A 37 5.59 -4.45 7.60
N ALA A 38 4.46 -5.06 7.25
CA ALA A 38 4.26 -5.66 5.93
C ALA A 38 4.45 -4.64 4.79
N ARG A 39 3.93 -3.42 4.95
CA ARG A 39 4.18 -2.30 4.03
C ARG A 39 5.68 -2.01 3.91
N GLN A 40 6.42 -1.95 5.01
CA GLN A 40 7.86 -1.70 5.00
C GLN A 40 8.65 -2.82 4.31
N GLU A 41 8.25 -4.07 4.49
CA GLU A 41 8.85 -5.21 3.78
C GLU A 41 8.62 -5.10 2.27
N MET A 42 7.40 -4.76 1.83
CA MET A 42 7.10 -4.56 0.42
C MET A 42 7.90 -3.39 -0.18
N VAL A 43 8.09 -2.29 0.56
CA VAL A 43 8.96 -1.17 0.12
C VAL A 43 10.37 -1.68 -0.15
N GLN A 44 10.95 -2.43 0.78
CA GLN A 44 12.31 -2.96 0.65
C GLN A 44 12.42 -3.94 -0.52
N ALA A 45 11.46 -4.86 -0.65
CA ALA A 45 11.43 -5.82 -1.75
C ALA A 45 11.33 -5.12 -3.13
N LEU A 46 10.47 -4.12 -3.28
CA LEU A 46 10.36 -3.35 -4.52
C LEU A 46 11.64 -2.57 -4.82
N GLN A 47 12.33 -2.03 -3.81
CA GLN A 47 13.64 -1.38 -3.98
C GLN A 47 14.70 -2.35 -4.50
N ILE A 48 14.73 -3.58 -3.96
CA ILE A 48 15.63 -4.63 -4.43
C ILE A 48 15.35 -4.98 -5.89
N VAL A 49 14.08 -5.19 -6.25
CA VAL A 49 13.69 -5.50 -7.64
C VAL A 49 14.07 -4.35 -8.57
N ARG A 50 13.79 -3.10 -8.19
CA ARG A 50 14.18 -1.91 -8.95
C ARG A 50 15.69 -1.85 -9.15
N GLY A 51 16.48 -2.07 -8.09
CA GLY A 51 17.94 -2.06 -8.15
C GLY A 51 18.47 -3.12 -9.11
N GLU A 52 17.96 -4.35 -9.00
CA GLU A 52 18.37 -5.45 -9.88
C GLU A 52 17.99 -5.21 -11.35
N ARG A 53 16.80 -4.66 -11.60
CA ARG A 53 16.37 -4.26 -12.94
C ARG A 53 17.37 -3.29 -13.57
N LEU A 54 17.76 -2.25 -12.84
CA LEU A 54 18.70 -1.24 -13.31
C LEU A 54 20.12 -1.82 -13.48
N ASN A 55 20.57 -2.69 -12.57
CA ASN A 55 21.85 -3.38 -12.68
C ASN A 55 21.96 -4.22 -13.97
N ARG A 56 20.84 -4.78 -14.43
CA ARG A 56 20.75 -5.52 -15.71
C ARG A 56 20.66 -4.62 -16.94
N GLY A 57 20.68 -3.29 -16.77
CA GLY A 57 20.53 -2.33 -17.86
C GLY A 57 19.11 -2.29 -18.44
N ILE A 58 18.10 -2.78 -17.71
CA ILE A 58 16.70 -2.74 -18.15
C ILE A 58 16.11 -1.39 -17.71
N PRO A 59 15.77 -0.49 -18.65
CA PRO A 59 15.27 0.83 -18.29
C PRO A 59 13.87 0.76 -17.67
N ILE A 60 13.54 1.75 -16.82
CA ILE A 60 12.18 1.96 -16.33
C ILE A 60 11.49 2.92 -17.29
N ASP A 61 10.36 2.51 -17.83
CA ASP A 61 9.55 3.37 -18.67
C ASP A 61 8.66 4.28 -17.80
N LEU A 62 8.93 5.59 -17.83
CA LEU A 62 8.20 6.59 -17.05
C LEU A 62 6.76 6.79 -17.52
N VAL A 63 6.44 6.39 -18.77
CA VAL A 63 5.08 6.44 -19.28
C VAL A 63 4.24 5.37 -18.62
N THR A 64 4.76 4.14 -18.47
CA THR A 64 4.04 2.99 -17.88
C THR A 64 4.22 2.89 -16.36
N ASP A 65 5.34 3.35 -15.80
CA ASP A 65 5.68 3.33 -14.38
C ASP A 65 6.14 4.71 -13.87
N PRO A 66 5.22 5.69 -13.76
CA PRO A 66 5.56 7.06 -13.39
C PRO A 66 6.15 7.18 -11.97
N ASN A 67 5.82 6.23 -11.10
CA ASN A 67 6.33 6.15 -9.72
C ASN A 67 7.70 5.47 -9.63
N GLN A 68 8.27 5.04 -10.77
CA GLN A 68 9.58 4.39 -10.86
C GLN A 68 9.73 3.20 -9.91
N THR A 69 8.67 2.42 -9.78
CA THR A 69 8.64 1.25 -8.89
C THR A 69 9.57 0.15 -9.37
N GLY A 70 9.81 0.07 -10.69
CA GLY A 70 10.66 -0.92 -11.35
C GLY A 70 9.98 -2.27 -11.57
N ILE A 71 8.80 -2.51 -10.97
CA ILE A 71 8.08 -3.79 -11.01
C ILE A 71 7.13 -3.91 -12.20
N ILE A 72 6.76 -2.79 -12.83
CA ILE A 72 5.96 -2.80 -14.06
C ILE A 72 6.82 -3.35 -15.21
N GLY A 73 6.38 -4.49 -15.75
CA GLY A 73 7.02 -5.16 -16.88
C GLY A 73 6.62 -4.57 -18.23
N TYR A 74 7.09 -5.20 -19.31
CA TYR A 74 6.67 -4.88 -20.67
C TYR A 74 5.20 -5.22 -20.88
N GLU A 75 4.50 -4.42 -21.69
CA GLU A 75 3.11 -4.69 -22.07
C GLU A 75 3.01 -5.97 -22.90
N TYR A 76 3.93 -6.16 -23.85
CA TYR A 76 4.04 -7.35 -24.69
C TYR A 76 5.43 -7.97 -24.60
N SER A 77 5.47 -9.29 -24.41
CA SER A 77 6.65 -10.14 -24.37
C SER A 77 6.35 -11.48 -25.05
N GLU A 78 7.36 -12.30 -25.32
CA GLU A 78 7.17 -13.63 -25.93
C GLU A 78 6.27 -14.57 -25.09
N ILE A 79 6.13 -14.29 -23.80
CA ILE A 79 5.30 -15.06 -22.86
C ILE A 79 3.99 -14.35 -22.49
N THR A 80 3.69 -13.19 -23.09
CA THR A 80 2.45 -12.45 -22.82
C THR A 80 1.27 -13.16 -23.48
N SER A 81 0.33 -13.65 -22.67
CA SER A 81 -0.95 -14.19 -23.17
C SER A 81 -1.98 -13.08 -23.39
N THR A 82 -2.11 -12.15 -22.43
CA THR A 82 -2.96 -10.96 -22.52
C THR A 82 -2.30 -9.75 -21.82
N PRO A 83 -2.49 -8.52 -22.30
CA PRO A 83 -1.83 -7.33 -21.73
C PRO A 83 -2.38 -6.94 -20.35
N GLY A 84 -3.68 -7.12 -20.10
CA GLY A 84 -4.37 -6.67 -18.89
C GLY A 84 -4.44 -5.14 -18.75
N GLU A 85 -5.10 -4.65 -17.70
CA GLU A 85 -5.30 -3.21 -17.46
C GLU A 85 -4.10 -2.58 -16.73
N LEU A 86 -3.41 -1.64 -17.37
CA LEU A 86 -2.23 -0.98 -16.79
C LEU A 86 -2.54 -0.22 -15.50
N GLU A 87 -3.69 0.44 -15.43
CA GLU A 87 -4.12 1.20 -14.24
C GLU A 87 -4.32 0.29 -13.02
N ALA A 88 -4.91 -0.90 -13.24
CA ALA A 88 -5.03 -1.90 -12.20
C ALA A 88 -3.63 -2.36 -11.73
N LYS A 89 -2.72 -2.65 -12.66
CA LYS A 89 -1.34 -3.06 -12.32
C LYS A 89 -0.61 -2.00 -11.50
N ARG A 90 -0.70 -0.73 -11.90
CA ARG A 90 -0.14 0.40 -11.14
C ARG A 90 -0.70 0.51 -9.73
N THR A 91 -2.00 0.29 -9.57
CA THR A 91 -2.64 0.33 -8.25
C THR A 91 -1.99 -0.70 -7.32
N THR A 92 -1.66 -1.88 -7.84
CA THR A 92 -1.00 -2.93 -7.05
C THR A 92 0.44 -2.63 -6.65
N THR A 93 1.10 -1.64 -7.25
CA THR A 93 2.49 -1.29 -6.87
C THR A 93 2.54 -0.47 -5.58
N ASN A 94 1.41 -0.03 -5.03
CA ASN A 94 1.39 0.67 -3.76
C ASN A 94 1.74 -0.32 -2.61
N PRO A 95 2.79 -0.03 -1.80
CA PRO A 95 3.15 -0.87 -0.66
C PRO A 95 2.04 -1.11 0.37
N ASP A 96 1.01 -0.27 0.41
CA ASP A 96 -0.17 -0.50 1.25
C ASP A 96 -0.96 -1.76 0.85
N MET A 97 -0.69 -2.35 -0.32
CA MET A 97 -1.25 -3.66 -0.68
C MET A 97 -0.77 -4.77 0.25
N ALA A 98 0.44 -4.68 0.82
CA ALA A 98 0.90 -5.64 1.81
C ALA A 98 0.14 -5.48 3.14
N ALA A 99 -0.12 -4.23 3.57
CA ALA A 99 -0.98 -3.95 4.70
C ALA A 99 -2.41 -4.48 4.48
N LEU A 100 -2.97 -4.29 3.28
CA LEU A 100 -4.28 -4.84 2.92
C LEU A 100 -4.29 -6.38 3.00
N MET A 101 -3.21 -7.03 2.57
CA MET A 101 -3.11 -8.49 2.69
C MET A 101 -3.11 -8.95 4.15
N VAL A 102 -2.45 -8.23 5.06
CA VAL A 102 -2.55 -8.49 6.51
C VAL A 102 -4.01 -8.41 6.97
N SER A 103 -4.78 -7.40 6.52
CA SER A 103 -6.22 -7.32 6.81
C SER A 103 -6.97 -8.58 6.38
N PHE A 104 -6.71 -9.06 5.17
CA PHE A 104 -7.35 -10.29 4.66
C PHE A 104 -6.93 -11.52 5.46
N PHE A 105 -5.68 -11.63 5.87
CA PHE A 105 -5.21 -12.73 6.71
C PHE A 105 -5.92 -12.74 8.07
N LYS A 106 -6.14 -11.56 8.66
CA LYS A 106 -6.87 -11.39 9.92
C LYS A 106 -8.34 -11.73 9.78
N GLU A 107 -8.99 -11.28 8.70
CA GLU A 107 -10.37 -11.66 8.37
C GLU A 107 -10.54 -13.17 8.18
N LEU A 108 -9.53 -13.85 7.63
CA LEU A 108 -9.49 -15.30 7.47
C LEU A 108 -9.10 -16.05 8.77
N GLY A 109 -8.74 -15.33 9.83
CA GLY A 109 -8.32 -15.91 11.11
C GLY A 109 -6.96 -16.62 11.06
N LEU A 110 -6.10 -16.27 10.09
CA LEU A 110 -4.79 -16.89 9.97
C LEU A 110 -3.90 -16.54 11.16
N SER A 111 -3.09 -17.53 11.56
CA SER A 111 -2.16 -17.46 12.67
C SER A 111 -0.76 -17.83 12.21
N ARG A 112 0.24 -17.42 12.99
CA ARG A 112 1.63 -17.81 12.74
C ARG A 112 1.76 -19.33 12.67
N GLY A 113 2.34 -19.83 11.59
CA GLY A 113 2.51 -21.26 11.33
C GLY A 113 1.51 -21.83 10.32
N ASP A 114 0.45 -21.06 9.98
CA ASP A 114 -0.44 -21.43 8.89
C ASP A 114 0.28 -21.34 7.53
N ILE A 115 -0.14 -22.19 6.61
CA ILE A 115 0.45 -22.28 5.27
C ILE A 115 -0.35 -21.42 4.30
N VAL A 116 0.29 -20.39 3.75
CA VAL A 116 -0.26 -19.55 2.68
C VAL A 116 0.26 -20.05 1.33
N VAL A 117 -0.65 -20.42 0.43
CA VAL A 117 -0.32 -20.84 -0.95
C VAL A 117 -0.77 -19.77 -1.92
N VAL A 118 0.17 -19.23 -2.70
CA VAL A 118 -0.10 -18.13 -3.65
C VAL A 118 -0.01 -18.63 -5.08
N GLY A 119 -1.15 -18.67 -5.77
CA GLY A 119 -1.18 -18.84 -7.23
C GLY A 119 -0.93 -17.50 -7.92
N SER A 120 0.29 -17.28 -8.41
CA SER A 120 0.67 -16.03 -9.08
C SER A 120 0.78 -16.17 -10.60
N SER A 121 0.57 -15.06 -11.30
CA SER A 121 0.84 -14.92 -12.73
C SER A 121 1.73 -13.70 -12.98
N GLY A 122 2.31 -13.60 -14.18
CA GLY A 122 3.11 -12.43 -14.57
C GLY A 122 2.34 -11.12 -14.68
N SER A 123 1.01 -11.11 -14.55
CA SER A 123 0.20 -9.89 -14.71
C SER A 123 0.29 -8.93 -13.51
N PHE A 124 0.33 -9.48 -12.29
CA PHE A 124 0.34 -8.71 -11.03
C PHE A 124 1.51 -9.11 -10.12
N PRO A 125 2.76 -8.94 -10.57
CA PRO A 125 3.94 -9.32 -9.78
C PRO A 125 4.01 -8.59 -8.42
N SER A 126 3.49 -7.37 -8.35
CA SER A 126 3.45 -6.59 -7.10
C SER A 126 2.56 -7.22 -6.04
N LEU A 127 1.43 -7.86 -6.41
CA LEU A 127 0.55 -8.53 -5.43
C LEU A 127 1.20 -9.80 -4.87
N TYR A 128 2.03 -10.48 -5.67
CA TYR A 128 2.83 -11.58 -5.16
C TYR A 128 3.80 -11.10 -4.09
N ILE A 129 4.52 -10.00 -4.34
CA ILE A 129 5.43 -9.40 -3.35
C ILE A 129 4.64 -8.92 -2.11
N ALA A 130 3.47 -8.30 -2.30
CA ALA A 130 2.61 -7.88 -1.21
C ALA A 130 2.21 -9.05 -0.31
N CYS A 131 1.85 -10.18 -0.92
CA CYS A 131 1.46 -11.38 -0.19
C CYS A 131 2.62 -11.97 0.62
N LEU A 132 3.80 -12.10 0.01
CA LEU A 132 5.00 -12.54 0.72
C LEU A 132 5.36 -11.58 1.86
N SER A 133 5.30 -10.28 1.62
CA SER A 133 5.61 -9.25 2.62
C SER A 133 4.67 -9.29 3.82
N ALA A 134 3.43 -9.73 3.63
CA ALA A 134 2.47 -9.92 4.71
C ALA A 134 2.67 -11.23 5.50
N CYS A 135 3.50 -12.15 5.00
CA CYS A 135 3.84 -13.40 5.67
C CYS A 135 5.11 -13.30 6.57
N GLU A 136 5.85 -12.18 6.50
CA GLU A 136 7.13 -11.94 7.22
C GLU A 136 6.96 -11.14 8.54
#